data_AF-A0A0F2N8X0-F1
#
_entry.id   AF-A0A0F2N8X0-F1
#
_cell.length_a   1.000
_cell.length_b   1.000
_cell.length_c   1.000
_cell.angle_alpha   90.00
_cell.angle_beta   90.00
_cell.angle_gamma   90.00
#
_symmetry.space_group_name_H-M   'P 1'
#
loop_
_entity.id
_entity.type
_entity.pdbx_description
1 polymer ?
#
loop_
_entity_poly.entity_id
_entity_poly.type
_entity_poly.pdbx_seq_one_letter_code
_entity_poly.pdbx_strand_id
1 'polypeptide(L)'
;MLRNLVTSLIKENRIKTTETRAKQINSIAEKMVTLAKKGDLAARRQALAYIYDEEVVTKLFDTLGPKYADRQGGYTRIIKAENRRGDAAPMVILEMV
;
A
#
# COMPACT_ATOMS: atom_id res chain seq x y z
N MET A 1 3.91 7.27 -11.29
CA MET A 1 3.67 8.02 -10.04
C MET A 1 2.99 7.18 -8.94
N LEU A 2 1.82 6.56 -9.18
CA LEU A 2 1.12 5.75 -8.16
C LEU A 2 1.97 4.60 -7.62
N ARG A 3 2.74 3.97 -8.49
CA ARG A 3 3.70 2.91 -8.17
C ARG A 3 4.64 3.30 -7.02
N ASN A 4 5.25 4.49 -7.07
CA ASN A 4 6.14 4.98 -6.02
C ASN A 4 5.41 5.14 -4.68
N LEU A 5 4.18 5.67 -4.70
CA LEU A 5 3.40 5.86 -3.48
C LEU A 5 2.99 4.53 -2.85
N VAL A 6 2.69 3.50 -3.65
CA VAL A 6 2.44 2.14 -3.16
C VAL A 6 3.71 1.56 -2.55
N THR A 7 4.87 1.70 -3.21
CA THR A 7 6.16 1.26 -2.66
C THR A 7 6.45 1.96 -1.33
N SER A 8 6.26 3.28 -1.25
CA SER A 8 6.44 4.05 0.00
C SER A 8 5.45 3.64 1.09
N LEU A 9 4.19 3.37 0.75
CA LEU A 9 3.20 2.88 1.72
C LEU A 9 3.63 1.55 2.33
N ILE A 10 4.10 0.60 1.52
CA ILE A 10 4.53 -0.71 2.01
C ILE A 10 5.84 -0.58 2.81
N LYS A 11 6.74 0.30 2.38
CA LYS A 11 8.02 0.57 3.07
C LYS A 11 7.82 1.21 4.44
N GLU A 12 7.05 2.29 4.53
CA GLU A 12 6.87 3.09 5.75
C GLU A 12 5.64 2.71 6.57
N ASN A 13 4.78 1.82 6.06
CA ASN A 13 3.45 1.46 6.59
C ASN A 13 2.45 2.63 6.69
N ARG A 14 2.89 3.88 6.49
CA ARG A 14 2.06 5.09 6.61
C ARG A 14 2.56 6.18 5.68
N ILE A 15 1.65 6.81 4.93
CA ILE A 15 1.97 7.96 4.06
C ILE A 15 0.90 9.04 4.15
N LYS A 16 1.29 10.29 3.90
CA LYS A 16 0.37 11.43 3.76
C LYS A 16 0.27 11.80 2.28
N THR A 17 -0.95 11.82 1.74
CA THR A 17 -1.19 12.12 0.32
C THR A 17 -2.56 12.79 0.13
N THR A 18 -2.90 13.15 -1.09
CA THR A 18 -4.24 13.70 -1.38
C THR A 18 -5.29 12.60 -1.34
N GLU A 19 -6.52 12.94 -0.98
CA GLU A 19 -7.62 11.98 -0.89
C GLU A 19 -7.83 11.18 -2.17
N THR A 20 -7.78 11.85 -3.32
CA THR A 20 -7.96 11.24 -4.63
C THR A 20 -6.90 10.18 -4.92
N ARG A 21 -5.64 10.47 -4.59
CA ARG A 21 -4.53 9.52 -4.75
C ARG A 21 -4.64 8.37 -3.77
N ALA A 22 -5.02 8.63 -2.52
CA ALA A 22 -5.18 7.59 -1.52
C ALA A 22 -6.25 6.56 -1.92
N LYS A 23 -7.38 7.00 -2.49
CA LYS A 23 -8.43 6.09 -3.01
C LYS A 23 -7.90 5.16 -4.09
N GLN A 24 -7.05 5.66 -4.99
CA GLN A 24 -6.41 4.84 -6.03
C GLN A 24 -5.36 3.89 -5.45
N ILE A 25 -4.51 4.38 -4.55
CA ILE A 25 -3.45 3.58 -3.91
C ILE A 25 -4.06 2.43 -3.10
N ASN A 26 -5.19 2.67 -2.42
CA ASN A 26 -5.86 1.65 -1.61
C ASN A 26 -6.15 0.38 -2.43
N SER A 27 -6.82 0.50 -3.57
CA SER A 27 -7.14 -0.65 -4.44
C SER A 27 -5.89 -1.41 -4.92
N ILE A 28 -4.79 -0.71 -5.15
CA ILE A 28 -3.54 -1.33 -5.60
C ILE A 28 -2.83 -2.02 -4.42
N ALA A 29 -2.77 -1.37 -3.26
CA ALA A 29 -2.18 -1.93 -2.04
C ALA A 29 -2.93 -3.19 -1.60
N GLU A 30 -4.26 -3.22 -1.70
CA GLU A 30 -5.03 -4.43 -1.41
C GLU A 30 -4.67 -5.60 -2.32
N LYS A 31 -4.49 -5.35 -3.62
CA LYS A 31 -4.03 -6.38 -4.56
C LYS A 31 -2.63 -6.88 -4.21
N MET A 32 -1.70 -6.00 -3.85
CA MET A 32 -0.35 -6.38 -3.47
C MET A 32 -0.33 -7.26 -2.21
N VAL A 33 -1.10 -6.91 -1.18
CA VAL A 33 -1.24 -7.75 0.02
C VAL A 33 -1.90 -9.09 -0.31
N THR A 34 -2.89 -9.10 -1.19
CA THR A 34 -3.54 -10.34 -1.63
C THR A 34 -2.55 -11.28 -2.36
N LEU A 35 -1.65 -10.73 -3.18
CA LEU A 35 -0.56 -11.50 -3.79
C LEU A 35 0.40 -12.04 -2.72
N ALA A 36 0.75 -11.22 -1.73
CA ALA A 36 1.60 -11.61 -0.62
C ALA A 36 1.04 -12.80 0.16
N LYS A 37 -0.28 -12.81 0.39
CA LYS A 37 -0.97 -13.92 1.07
C LYS A 37 -0.93 -15.23 0.29
N LYS A 38 -0.87 -15.19 -1.04
CA LYS A 38 -0.75 -16.42 -1.85
C LYS A 38 0.64 -17.06 -1.70
N GLY A 39 1.68 -16.25 -1.58
CA GLY A 39 3.04 -16.71 -1.28
C GLY A 39 3.75 -17.52 -2.39
N ASP A 40 3.15 -17.68 -3.57
CA ASP A 40 3.76 -18.43 -4.67
C ASP A 40 4.78 -17.60 -5.48
N LEU A 41 5.64 -18.29 -6.24
CA LEU A 41 6.66 -17.65 -7.07
C LEU A 41 6.05 -16.73 -8.14
N ALA A 42 4.87 -17.08 -8.66
CA ALA A 42 4.17 -16.29 -9.65
C ALA A 42 3.68 -14.95 -9.07
N ALA A 43 3.11 -14.95 -7.86
CA ALA A 43 2.68 -13.77 -7.14
C ALA A 43 3.87 -12.87 -6.79
N ARG A 44 5.01 -13.45 -6.37
CA ARG A 44 6.23 -12.67 -6.11
C ARG A 44 6.74 -11.98 -7.37
N ARG A 45 6.72 -12.65 -8.53
CA ARG A 45 7.06 -12.06 -9.83
C ARG A 45 6.08 -10.96 -10.26
N GLN A 46 4.78 -11.15 -10.02
CA GLN A 46 3.76 -10.12 -10.28
C GLN A 46 3.96 -8.88 -9.41
N ALA A 47 4.31 -9.07 -8.14
CA ALA A 47 4.63 -7.96 -7.24
C ALA A 47 5.89 -7.21 -7.69
N LEU A 48 6.96 -7.92 -8.09
CA LEU A 48 8.20 -7.31 -8.63
C LEU A 48 7.98 -6.56 -9.95
N ALA A 49 7.03 -7.00 -10.80
CA ALA A 49 6.70 -6.26 -12.01
C ALA A 49 6.11 -4.86 -11.71
N TYR A 50 5.51 -4.69 -10.53
CA TYR A 50 4.92 -3.45 -10.08
C TYR A 50 5.82 -2.67 -9.12
N ILE A 51 6.32 -3.27 -8.05
CA ILE A 51 7.14 -2.61 -7.03
C ILE A 51 8.60 -2.53 -7.50
N TYR A 52 9.21 -1.36 -7.41
CA TYR A 52 10.59 -1.13 -7.88
C TYR A 52 11.68 -1.73 -6.99
N ASP A 53 11.38 -1.93 -5.70
CA ASP A 53 12.37 -2.27 -4.68
C ASP A 53 12.15 -3.70 -4.19
N GLU A 54 13.17 -4.55 -4.34
CA GLU A 54 13.12 -5.96 -3.93
C GLU A 54 13.03 -6.12 -2.40
N GLU A 55 13.60 -5.19 -1.63
CA GLU A 55 13.50 -5.22 -0.17
C GLU A 55 12.05 -5.01 0.27
N VAL A 56 11.33 -4.13 -0.42
CA VAL A 56 9.91 -3.85 -0.15
C VAL A 56 9.04 -5.04 -0.51
N VAL A 57 9.36 -5.76 -1.60
CA VAL A 57 8.66 -7.01 -1.94
C VAL A 57 8.95 -8.08 -0.88
N THR A 58 10.19 -8.19 -0.42
CA THR A 58 10.55 -9.16 0.62
C THR A 58 9.80 -8.86 1.92
N LYS A 59 9.76 -7.60 2.36
CA LYS A 59 8.93 -7.16 3.50
C LYS A 59 7.43 -7.47 3.29
N LEU A 60 6.92 -7.26 2.09
CA LEU A 60 5.53 -7.52 1.75
C LEU A 60 5.17 -9.01 1.96
N PHE A 61 6.00 -9.93 1.47
CA PHE A 61 5.75 -11.37 1.55
C PHE A 61 6.10 -11.95 2.92
N ASP A 62 7.19 -11.51 3.56
CA ASP A 62 7.68 -12.12 4.80
C ASP A 62 7.00 -11.55 6.04
N THR A 63 6.61 -10.27 6.01
CA THR A 63 6.02 -9.57 7.17
C THR A 63 4.52 -9.34 7.00
N LEU A 64 4.11 -8.67 5.91
CA LEU A 64 2.73 -8.22 5.76
C LEU A 64 1.78 -9.35 5.33
N GLY A 65 2.23 -10.27 4.47
CA GLY A 65 1.45 -11.44 4.05
C GLY A 65 0.97 -12.27 5.25
N PRO A 66 1.89 -12.77 6.11
CA PRO A 66 1.54 -13.50 7.32
C PRO A 66 0.70 -12.69 8.30
N LYS A 67 1.03 -11.39 8.50
CA LYS A 67 0.26 -10.50 9.39
C LYS A 67 -1.22 -10.42 9.02
N TYR A 68 -1.55 -10.52 7.73
CA TYR A 68 -2.92 -10.43 7.24
C TYR A 68 -3.51 -11.75 6.76
N ALA A 69 -2.91 -12.89 7.14
CA ALA A 69 -3.37 -14.22 6.74
C ALA A 69 -4.86 -14.43 7.02
N ASP A 70 -5.33 -14.06 8.22
CA ASP A 70 -6.72 -14.27 8.65
C ASP A 70 -7.68 -13.16 8.19
N ARG A 71 -7.17 -12.03 7.69
CA ARG A 71 -8.00 -10.88 7.28
C ARG A 71 -8.42 -10.99 5.82
N GLN A 72 -9.73 -10.95 5.56
CA GLN A 72 -10.32 -10.91 4.21
C GLN A 72 -10.64 -9.46 3.79
N GLY A 73 -9.64 -8.77 3.23
CA GLY A 73 -9.78 -7.40 2.73
C GLY A 73 -9.65 -6.30 3.79
N GLY A 74 -9.62 -5.03 3.36
CA GLY A 74 -9.50 -3.89 4.29
C GLY A 74 -8.12 -3.80 4.95
N TYR A 75 -7.05 -3.94 4.15
CA TYR A 75 -5.67 -3.92 4.66
C TYR A 75 -5.14 -2.50 4.92
N THR A 76 -5.80 -1.50 4.35
CA THR A 76 -5.44 -0.09 4.53
C THR A 76 -6.55 0.70 5.21
N ARG A 77 -6.18 1.77 5.89
CA ARG A 77 -7.11 2.73 6.52
C ARG A 77 -6.79 4.13 6.02
N ILE A 78 -7.84 4.88 5.67
CA ILE A 78 -7.75 6.29 5.28
C ILE A 78 -8.26 7.14 6.45
N ILE A 79 -7.40 8.03 6.94
CA ILE A 79 -7.71 9.00 7.98
C ILE A 79 -7.69 10.39 7.36
N LYS A 80 -8.75 11.18 7.56
CA LYS A 80 -8.82 12.57 7.08
C LYS A 80 -7.82 13.43 7.82
N ALA A 81 -7.10 14.28 7.09
CA ALA A 81 -6.20 15.27 7.65
C ALA A 81 -6.66 16.68 7.22
N GLU A 82 -6.04 17.70 7.78
CA GLU A 82 -6.29 19.08 7.38
C GLU A 82 -5.95 19.31 5.90
N ASN A 83 -6.71 20.20 5.26
CA ASN A 83 -6.46 20.59 3.88
C ASN A 83 -5.09 21.25 3.77
N ARG A 84 -4.41 21.00 2.64
CA ARG A 84 -3.09 21.57 2.40
C ARG A 84 -3.18 23.09 2.28
N ARG A 85 -2.31 23.79 3.00
CA ARG A 85 -2.18 25.25 2.91
C ARG A 85 -1.66 25.63 1.53
N GLY A 86 -2.32 26.59 0.88
CA GLY A 86 -1.97 27.08 -0.45
C GLY A 86 -3.03 26.76 -1.50
N ASP A 87 -3.28 25.46 -1.75
CA ASP A 87 -4.24 24.99 -2.75
C ASP A 87 -5.51 24.36 -2.17
N ALA A 88 -5.64 24.36 -0.84
CA ALA A 88 -6.77 23.77 -0.10
C ALA A 88 -7.07 22.31 -0.47
N ALA A 89 -6.09 21.57 -0.98
CA ALA A 89 -6.30 20.19 -1.41
C ALA A 89 -6.63 19.29 -0.20
N PRO A 90 -7.65 18.41 -0.29
CA PRO A 90 -7.99 17.50 0.79
C PRO A 90 -6.90 16.47 0.98
N MET A 91 -6.24 16.51 2.14
CA MET A 91 -5.17 15.59 2.50
C MET A 91 -5.71 14.46 3.36
N VAL A 92 -5.09 13.30 3.22
CA VAL A 92 -5.38 12.14 4.04
C VAL A 92 -4.09 11.42 4.41
N ILE A 93 -4.16 10.69 5.51
CA ILE A 93 -3.14 9.76 5.94
C ILE A 93 -3.64 8.36 5.58
N LEU A 94 -2.86 7.63 4.80
CA LEU A 94 -3.11 6.25 4.44
C LEU A 94 -2.15 5.37 5.24
N GLU A 95 -2.68 4.38 5.97
CA GLU A 95 -1.89 3.48 6.81
C GLU A 95 -2.27 2.01 6.61
N MET A 96 -1.30 1.13 6.82
CA MET A 96 -1.48 -0.32 6.88
C MET A 96 -1.99 -0.72 8.28
N VAL A 97 -3.03 -1.54 8.36
CA VAL A 97 -3.72 -1.87 9.63
C VAL A 97 -2.99 -2.92 10.47
#